data_AF-A0A0F8E6Y9-F1
#
_entry.id   AF-A0A0F8E6Y9-F1
#
_cell.length_a   1.000
_cell.length_b   1.000
_cell.length_c   1.000
_cell.angle_alpha   90.00
_cell.angle_beta   90.00
_cell.angle_gamma   90.00
#
_symmetry.space_group_name_H-M   'P 1'
#
loop_
_entity.id
_entity.type
_entity.pdbx_description
1 polymer ?
#
loop_
_entity_poly.entity_id
_entity_poly.type
_entity_poly.pdbx_seq_one_letter_code
_entity_poly.pdbx_strand_id
1 'polypeptide(L)'
;MDLTLQIDTDYSLQEVSEVIRSALEHEKHLAKYKVYRYSMICDEFEDQYDLISTDFIQKFEAGEYIDDDKYFDWYAAKRGLDHWKQKLAVLDAIRF
;
A
#
# COMPACT_ATOMS: atom_id res chain seq x y z
N MET A 1 -17.92 -1.36 -15.71
CA MET A 1 -18.31 -1.06 -14.32
C MET A 1 -18.25 0.44 -14.23
N ASP A 2 -19.37 1.06 -13.87
CA ASP A 2 -19.50 2.51 -13.96
C ASP A 2 -19.46 3.09 -12.55
N LEU A 3 -18.62 4.11 -12.36
CA LEU A 3 -18.53 4.88 -11.12
C LEU A 3 -19.17 6.25 -11.39
N THR A 4 -20.26 6.56 -10.67
CA THR A 4 -20.93 7.87 -10.77
C THR A 4 -20.52 8.74 -9.59
N LEU A 5 -20.04 9.95 -9.88
CA LEU A 5 -19.74 10.98 -8.89
C LEU A 5 -20.75 12.12 -9.05
N GLN A 6 -21.39 12.52 -7.95
CA GLN A 6 -22.23 13.71 -7.92
C GLN A 6 -21.38 14.92 -7.56
N ILE A 7 -21.48 15.98 -8.36
CA ILE A 7 -20.75 17.23 -8.17
C ILE A 7 -21.79 18.25 -7.72
N ASP A 8 -21.75 18.66 -6.46
CA ASP A 8 -22.69 19.62 -5.88
C ASP A 8 -22.11 21.04 -5.94
N THR A 9 -21.74 21.49 -7.15
CA THR A 9 -21.10 22.79 -7.38
C THR A 9 -21.35 23.32 -8.80
N ASP A 10 -21.02 24.60 -9.03
CA ASP A 10 -21.04 25.26 -10.35
C ASP A 10 -19.76 25.01 -11.18
N TYR A 11 -18.88 24.09 -10.75
CA TYR A 11 -17.62 23.83 -11.46
C TYR A 11 -17.88 23.09 -12.77
N SER A 12 -17.06 23.37 -13.78
CA SER A 12 -17.15 22.65 -15.04
C SER A 12 -16.72 21.19 -14.86
N LEU A 13 -17.30 20.30 -15.69
CA LEU A 13 -16.88 18.90 -15.72
C LEU A 13 -15.38 18.75 -16.00
N GLN A 14 -14.79 19.67 -16.78
CA GLN A 14 -13.36 19.68 -17.08
C GLN A 14 -12.53 19.93 -15.81
N GLU A 15 -12.82 21.01 -15.07
CA GLU A 15 -12.08 21.35 -13.85
C GLU A 15 -12.13 20.20 -12.83
N VAL A 16 -13.32 19.63 -12.64
CA VAL A 16 -13.50 18.48 -11.74
C VAL A 16 -12.71 17.26 -12.23
N SER A 17 -12.72 16.99 -13.53
CA SER A 17 -11.97 15.86 -14.11
C SER A 17 -10.45 16.03 -13.94
N GLU A 18 -9.93 17.24 -14.11
CA GLU A 18 -8.52 17.55 -13.93
C GLU A 18 -8.09 17.37 -12.47
N VAL A 19 -8.90 17.83 -11.51
CA VAL A 19 -8.64 17.63 -10.07
C VAL A 19 -8.65 16.15 -9.71
N ILE A 20 -9.66 15.40 -10.16
CA ILE A 20 -9.75 13.96 -9.89
C ILE A 20 -8.55 13.23 -10.50
N ARG A 21 -8.19 13.53 -11.75
CA ARG A 21 -7.02 12.94 -12.41
C ARG A 21 -5.74 13.22 -11.63
N SER A 22 -5.51 14.47 -11.24
CA SER A 22 -4.34 14.87 -10.47
C SER A 22 -4.27 14.15 -9.12
N ALA A 23 -5.40 14.02 -8.42
CA ALA A 23 -5.47 13.29 -7.15
C ALA A 23 -5.13 11.80 -7.33
N LEU A 24 -5.65 11.15 -8.38
CA LEU A 24 -5.37 9.75 -8.69
C LEU A 24 -3.89 9.53 -9.04
N GLU A 25 -3.30 10.43 -9.84
CA GLU A 25 -1.87 10.37 -10.20
C GLU A 25 -0.98 10.57 -8.98
N HIS A 26 -1.32 11.54 -8.12
CA HIS A 26 -0.61 11.77 -6.86
C HIS A 26 -0.66 10.54 -5.95
N GLU A 27 -1.85 9.97 -5.77
CA GLU A 27 -2.04 8.79 -4.93
C GLU A 27 -1.27 7.58 -5.50
N LYS A 28 -1.24 7.42 -6.82
CA LYS A 28 -0.45 6.38 -7.49
C LYS A 28 1.05 6.56 -7.26
N HIS A 29 1.55 7.80 -7.31
CA HIS A 29 2.94 8.09 -7.00
C HIS A 29 3.26 7.76 -5.52
N LEU A 30 2.39 8.18 -4.60
CA LEU A 30 2.54 7.86 -3.17
C LEU A 30 2.52 6.35 -2.93
N ALA A 31 1.60 5.62 -3.54
CA ALA A 31 1.50 4.17 -3.41
C ALA A 31 2.76 3.46 -3.91
N LYS A 32 3.30 3.85 -5.08
CA LYS A 32 4.58 3.31 -5.58
C LYS A 32 5.71 3.56 -4.60
N TYR A 33 5.82 4.77 -4.07
CA TYR A 33 6.83 5.11 -3.08
C TYR A 33 6.70 4.26 -1.81
N LYS A 34 5.47 4.10 -1.30
CA LYS A 34 5.21 3.29 -0.09
C LYS A 34 5.50 1.81 -0.31
N VAL A 35 5.11 1.24 -1.45
CA VAL A 35 5.46 -0.15 -1.83
C VAL A 35 6.98 -0.31 -1.86
N TYR A 36 7.70 0.59 -2.52
CA TYR A 36 9.16 0.54 -2.58
C TYR A 36 9.79 0.60 -1.18
N ARG A 37 9.37 1.57 -0.36
CA ARG A 37 9.92 1.75 0.99
C ARG A 37 9.66 0.57 1.91
N TYR A 38 8.44 0.02 1.91
CA TYR A 38 8.13 -1.14 2.76
C TYR A 38 8.76 -2.42 2.23
N SER A 39 8.93 -2.59 0.91
CA SER A 39 9.71 -3.71 0.36
C SER A 39 11.13 -3.68 0.91
N MET A 40 11.82 -2.54 0.78
CA MET A 40 13.19 -2.38 1.30
C MET A 40 13.31 -2.74 2.79
N ILE A 41 12.37 -2.28 3.62
CA ILE A 41 12.36 -2.59 5.06
C ILE A 41 12.18 -4.10 5.30
N CYS A 42 11.28 -4.75 4.56
CA CYS A 42 11.06 -6.19 4.67
C CYS A 42 12.30 -6.96 4.20
N ASP A 43 12.82 -6.62 3.02
CA ASP A 43 13.97 -7.27 2.39
C ASP A 43 15.21 -7.17 3.30
N GLU A 44 15.53 -5.98 3.83
CA GLU A 44 16.68 -5.78 4.75
C GLU A 44 16.55 -6.59 6.04
N PHE A 45 15.34 -6.66 6.61
CA PHE A 45 15.09 -7.42 7.83
C PHE A 45 15.16 -8.93 7.58
N GLU A 46 14.55 -9.39 6.50
CA GLU A 46 14.53 -10.80 6.10
C GLU A 46 15.95 -11.31 5.81
N ASP A 47 16.75 -10.52 5.11
CA ASP A 47 18.17 -10.81 4.86
C ASP A 47 18.99 -10.84 6.17
N GLN A 48 18.74 -9.91 7.09
CA GLN A 48 19.46 -9.84 8.37
C GLN A 48 19.23 -11.07 9.26
N TYR A 49 18.02 -11.65 9.21
CA TYR A 49 17.61 -12.73 10.09
C TYR A 49 17.42 -14.09 9.37
N ASP A 50 17.77 -14.17 8.08
CA ASP A 50 17.59 -15.35 7.23
C ASP A 50 16.14 -15.89 7.27
N LEU A 51 15.18 -14.98 7.14
CA LEU A 51 13.75 -15.27 7.27
C LEU A 51 13.06 -15.35 5.90
N ILE A 52 12.14 -16.30 5.76
CA ILE A 52 11.20 -16.36 4.64
C ILE A 52 9.89 -15.73 5.11
N SER A 53 9.48 -14.61 4.50
CA SER A 53 8.32 -13.83 4.94
C SER A 53 7.01 -14.61 4.99
N THR A 54 6.79 -15.57 4.09
CA THR A 54 5.56 -16.39 4.05
C THR A 54 5.42 -17.30 5.26
N ASP A 55 6.53 -17.83 5.75
CA ASP A 55 6.55 -18.76 6.87
C ASP A 55 6.58 -17.98 8.18
N PHE A 56 7.30 -16.86 8.18
CA PHE A 56 7.46 -16.02 9.36
C PHE A 56 6.14 -15.32 9.76
N ILE A 57 5.37 -14.82 8.79
CA ILE A 57 4.08 -14.16 9.08
C ILE A 57 3.08 -15.12 9.73
N GLN A 58 3.03 -16.38 9.29
CA GLN A 58 2.11 -17.39 9.84
C GLN A 58 2.43 -17.70 11.30
N LYS A 59 3.72 -17.87 11.61
CA LYS A 59 4.18 -18.14 12.98
C LYS A 59 4.02 -16.93 13.89
N PHE A 60 4.27 -15.73 13.37
CA PHE A 60 4.05 -14.48 14.11
C PHE A 60 2.57 -14.29 14.45
N GLU A 61 1.67 -14.47 13.48
CA GLU A 61 0.21 -14.39 13.69
C GLU A 61 -0.32 -15.52 14.59
N ALA A 62 0.33 -16.68 14.63
CA ALA A 62 0.04 -17.77 15.57
C ALA A 62 0.53 -17.49 17.01
N GLY A 63 1.25 -16.39 17.24
CA GLY A 63 1.77 -16.03 18.55
C GLY A 63 2.99 -16.87 18.97
N GLU A 64 3.72 -17.44 18.02
CA GLU A 64 4.93 -18.21 18.31
C GLU A 64 6.15 -17.31 18.59
N TYR A 65 6.06 -16.01 18.23
CA TYR A 65 7.12 -15.01 18.39
C TYR A 65 6.55 -13.72 18.99
N ILE A 66 6.26 -13.72 20.29
CA ILE A 66 5.57 -12.59 20.96
C ILE A 66 6.55 -11.59 21.63
N ASP A 67 7.83 -11.93 21.79
CA ASP A 67 8.67 -11.28 22.80
C ASP A 67 9.86 -10.46 22.27
N ASP A 68 9.80 -9.97 21.03
CA ASP A 68 10.85 -9.09 20.50
C ASP A 68 10.28 -7.99 19.59
N ASP A 69 10.39 -6.75 20.08
CA ASP A 69 9.88 -5.51 19.48
C ASP A 69 10.28 -5.34 18.01
N LYS A 70 11.45 -5.86 17.61
CA LYS A 70 11.93 -5.75 16.23
C LYS A 70 11.05 -6.48 15.22
N TYR A 71 10.36 -7.55 15.63
CA TYR A 71 9.44 -8.29 14.76
C TYR A 71 8.11 -7.55 14.57
N PHE A 72 7.70 -6.71 15.54
CA PHE A 72 6.51 -5.88 15.40
C PHE A 72 6.71 -4.80 14.34
N ASP A 73 7.89 -4.16 14.29
CA ASP A 73 8.21 -3.17 13.27
C ASP A 73 8.24 -3.78 11.86
N TRP A 74 8.88 -4.95 11.71
CA TRP A 74 8.83 -5.71 10.45
C TRP A 74 7.39 -6.09 10.08
N TYR A 75 6.61 -6.60 11.03
CA TYR A 75 5.23 -7.02 10.77
C TYR A 75 4.37 -5.83 10.33
N ALA A 76 4.50 -4.68 10.98
CA ALA A 76 3.83 -3.45 10.58
C ALA A 76 4.24 -3.02 9.15
N ALA A 77 5.53 -3.12 8.81
CA ALA A 77 6.02 -2.85 7.46
C ALA A 77 5.44 -3.84 6.43
N LYS A 78 5.39 -5.14 6.76
CA LYS A 78 4.85 -6.18 5.88
C LYS A 78 3.36 -5.99 5.61
N ARG A 79 2.56 -5.70 6.64
CA ARG A 79 1.14 -5.36 6.51
C ARG A 79 0.94 -4.06 5.70
N GLY A 80 1.81 -3.08 5.91
CA GLY A 80 1.87 -1.87 5.11
C GLY A 80 2.14 -2.16 3.63
N LEU A 81 3.13 -2.99 3.33
CA LEU A 81 3.47 -3.42 1.97
C LEU A 81 2.27 -4.04 1.26
N ASP A 82 1.58 -4.97 1.92
CA ASP A 82 0.44 -5.67 1.34
C ASP A 82 -0.73 -4.70 1.08
N HIS A 83 -1.01 -3.80 2.03
CA HIS A 83 -2.01 -2.75 1.88
C HIS A 83 -1.71 -1.84 0.67
N TRP A 84 -0.48 -1.35 0.56
CA TRP A 84 -0.09 -0.43 -0.51
C TRP A 84 0.03 -1.11 -1.87
N LYS A 85 0.42 -2.40 -1.93
CA LYS A 85 0.37 -3.20 -3.16
C LYS A 85 -1.07 -3.35 -3.65
N GLN A 86 -2.01 -3.66 -2.76
CA GLN A 86 -3.42 -3.75 -3.11
C GLN A 86 -3.97 -2.40 -3.60
N LYS A 87 -3.65 -1.31 -2.89
CA LYS A 87 -4.07 0.04 -3.29
C LYS A 87 -3.50 0.44 -4.65
N LEU A 88 -2.22 0.17 -4.90
CA LEU A 88 -1.57 0.43 -6.19
C LEU A 88 -2.24 -0.37 -7.31
N ALA A 89 -2.55 -1.66 -7.09
CA ALA A 89 -3.25 -2.49 -8.07
C ALA A 89 -4.62 -1.93 -8.44
N VAL A 90 -5.38 -1.41 -7.45
CA VAL A 90 -6.65 -0.72 -7.71
C VAL A 90 -6.43 0.56 -8.52
N LEU A 91 -5.46 1.39 -8.15
CA LEU A 91 -5.14 2.64 -8.88
C LEU A 91 -4.67 2.38 -10.32
N ASP A 92 -3.91 1.30 -10.56
CA ASP A 92 -3.48 0.89 -11.89
C ASP A 92 -4.63 0.37 -12.77
N ALA A 93 -5.72 -0.11 -12.16
CA ALA A 93 -6.90 -0.55 -12.88
C ALA A 93 -7.80 0.61 -13.34
N ILE A 94 -7.64 1.82 -12.77
CA ILE A 94 -8.42 3.01 -13.17
C ILE A 94 -7.86 3.56 -14.47
N ARG A 95 -8.73 3.75 -15.46
CA ARG A 95 -8.43 4.34 -16.77
C ARG A 95 -9.26 5.61 -16.93
N PHE A 96 -8.63 6.70 -17.37
CA PHE A 96 -9.22 8.03 -17.53
C PHE A 96 -8.69 8.73 -18.78
#